data_AF-A0A8D8G6C5-F1
#
_entry.id   AF-A0A8D8G6C5-F1
#
_cell.length_a   1.000
_cell.length_b   1.000
_cell.length_c   1.000
_cell.angle_alpha   90.00
_cell.angle_beta   90.00
_cell.angle_gamma   90.00
#
_symmetry.space_group_name_H-M   'P 1'
#
loop_
_entity.id
_entity.type
_entity.pdbx_description
1 polymer ?
#
loop_
_entity_poly.entity_id
_entity_poly.type
_entity_poly.pdbx_seq_one_letter_code
_entity_poly.pdbx_strand_id
1 'polypeptide(L)'
;MSATVLFAVLCGVLTVASASPDGYLKMFPSVQQSQYDPCYDEDRPRRCVPDFVNAAFGVPIVASSTCGLRGPVEVCDSPELLGPCHQCDDSVPRKRFPASALTDVNNSNNVTCWRSEPFPTPLGINEPPDNVSLTLSLGKKYELTYVSLTFCPGAVKPDSMAIYKSADFGKTWQPFQFYSSQCRRVYGRPN
;
A
#
# COMPACT_ATOMS: atom_id res chain seq x y z
N MET A 1 -18.90 68.30 -11.94
CA MET A 1 -18.13 69.14 -12.89
C MET A 1 -16.83 68.43 -13.19
N SER A 2 -16.57 68.27 -14.48
CA SER A 2 -15.46 67.54 -15.09
C SER A 2 -14.12 68.25 -14.88
N ALA A 3 -13.01 67.50 -14.82
CA ALA A 3 -11.72 67.93 -15.34
C ALA A 3 -10.78 66.72 -15.46
N THR A 4 -10.82 66.07 -16.62
CA THR A 4 -9.81 65.11 -17.08
C THR A 4 -8.60 65.91 -17.58
N VAL A 5 -7.42 65.70 -17.00
CA VAL A 5 -6.16 66.29 -17.49
C VAL A 5 -5.39 65.21 -18.25
N LEU A 6 -5.34 65.35 -19.57
CA LEU A 6 -4.46 64.59 -20.45
C LEU A 6 -3.03 65.12 -20.33
N PHE A 7 -2.07 64.26 -20.01
CA PHE A 7 -0.67 64.49 -20.34
C PHE A 7 -0.25 63.46 -21.39
N ALA A 8 -0.10 63.96 -22.62
CA ALA A 8 0.57 63.25 -23.69
C ALA A 8 2.08 63.32 -23.44
N VAL A 9 2.74 62.17 -23.29
CA VAL A 9 4.19 62.06 -23.28
C VAL A 9 4.60 61.19 -24.46
N LEU A 10 5.35 61.81 -25.38
CA LEU A 10 5.83 61.21 -26.62
C LEU A 10 6.74 60.00 -26.37
N CYS A 11 6.52 58.95 -27.16
CA CYS A 11 7.40 57.80 -27.33
C CYS A 11 8.81 58.22 -27.76
N GLY A 12 9.78 58.12 -26.84
CA GLY A 12 11.19 57.97 -27.16
C GLY A 12 11.55 56.49 -27.13
N VAL A 13 11.69 55.88 -28.31
CA VAL A 13 12.11 54.48 -28.47
C VAL A 13 13.60 54.37 -28.12
N LEU A 14 13.91 53.80 -26.97
CA LEU A 14 15.24 53.24 -26.67
C LEU A 14 15.12 51.72 -26.72
N THR A 15 15.52 51.13 -27.84
CA THR A 15 15.65 49.68 -28.01
C THR A 15 16.80 49.17 -27.16
N VAL A 16 16.49 48.57 -26.01
CA VAL A 16 17.42 47.70 -25.30
C VAL A 16 17.21 46.29 -25.82
N ALA A 17 18.17 45.79 -26.61
CA ALA A 17 18.18 44.40 -27.05
C ALA A 17 18.56 43.50 -25.87
N SER A 18 17.58 42.86 -25.24
CA SER A 18 17.81 41.73 -24.33
C SER A 18 17.72 40.43 -25.14
N ALA A 19 18.86 39.78 -25.35
CA ALA A 19 18.93 38.44 -25.89
C ALA A 19 18.33 37.43 -24.88
N SER A 20 17.20 36.80 -25.22
CA SER A 20 16.67 35.65 -24.47
C SER A 20 17.48 34.39 -24.80
N PRO A 21 17.89 33.57 -23.81
CA PRO A 21 18.50 32.27 -24.04
C PRO A 21 17.42 31.17 -24.12
N ASP A 22 16.50 31.28 -25.09
CA ASP A 22 15.49 30.23 -25.35
C ASP A 22 16.01 29.21 -26.38
N GLY A 23 17.07 28.49 -26.04
CA GLY A 23 17.83 27.71 -27.03
C GLY A 23 18.26 26.29 -26.67
N TYR A 24 17.98 25.75 -25.46
CA TYR A 24 18.65 24.51 -25.03
C TYR A 24 17.80 23.39 -24.41
N LEU A 25 16.46 23.44 -24.46
CA LEU A 25 15.60 22.35 -23.93
C LEU A 25 14.66 21.70 -24.95
N LYS A 26 15.03 21.65 -26.23
CA LYS A 26 14.28 20.89 -27.26
C LYS A 26 15.12 19.81 -27.94
N MET A 27 15.76 18.96 -27.16
CA MET A 27 16.46 17.79 -27.70
C MET A 27 16.19 16.53 -26.86
N PHE A 28 14.92 16.22 -26.70
CA PHE A 28 14.49 14.83 -26.58
C PHE A 28 13.39 14.64 -27.61
N PRO A 29 13.57 13.82 -28.67
CA PRO A 29 12.43 13.40 -29.45
C PRO A 29 11.54 12.67 -28.45
N SER A 30 10.35 13.23 -28.19
CA SER A 30 9.24 12.43 -27.74
C SER A 30 9.19 11.26 -28.71
N VAL A 31 9.58 10.07 -28.24
CA VAL A 31 9.23 8.84 -28.94
C VAL A 31 7.73 8.94 -29.06
N GLN A 32 7.27 9.27 -30.27
CA GLN A 32 5.90 9.00 -30.68
C GLN A 32 5.76 7.52 -30.38
N GLN A 33 5.11 7.19 -29.27
CA GLN A 33 4.49 5.90 -29.08
C GLN A 33 3.42 5.83 -30.17
N SER A 34 3.86 5.56 -31.40
CA SER A 34 3.03 4.98 -32.43
C SER A 34 2.33 3.82 -31.74
N GLN A 35 1.00 3.84 -31.79
CA GLN A 35 0.10 2.92 -31.13
C GLN A 35 0.41 1.47 -31.53
N TYR A 36 1.42 0.87 -30.90
CA TYR A 36 1.66 -0.56 -30.99
C TYR A 36 0.66 -1.22 -30.05
N ASP A 37 -0.45 -1.69 -30.62
CA ASP A 37 -1.42 -2.49 -29.87
C ASP A 37 -0.87 -3.92 -29.75
N PRO A 38 -0.49 -4.38 -28.55
CA PRO A 38 0.02 -5.73 -28.36
C PRO A 38 -1.02 -6.82 -28.68
N CYS A 39 -2.29 -6.47 -28.87
CA CYS A 39 -3.38 -7.40 -29.23
C CYS A 39 -3.51 -7.63 -30.75
N TYR A 40 -2.77 -6.91 -31.59
CA TYR A 40 -2.81 -7.05 -33.06
C TYR A 40 -1.42 -7.24 -33.66
N ASP A 41 -1.35 -7.99 -34.76
CA ASP A 41 -0.18 -8.18 -35.60
C ASP A 41 -0.59 -7.94 -37.06
N GLU A 42 -0.23 -6.78 -37.63
CA GLU A 42 -0.62 -6.37 -39.01
C GLU A 42 -2.13 -6.62 -39.26
N ASP A 43 -2.98 -6.08 -38.37
CA ASP A 43 -4.45 -6.24 -38.33
C ASP A 43 -5.00 -7.64 -37.99
N ARG A 44 -4.14 -8.63 -37.70
CA ARG A 44 -4.59 -9.94 -37.21
C ARG A 44 -4.68 -9.95 -35.69
N PRO A 45 -5.83 -10.33 -35.10
CA PRO A 45 -5.97 -10.38 -33.65
C PRO A 45 -5.14 -11.52 -33.06
N ARG A 46 -4.46 -11.25 -31.96
CA ARG A 46 -3.71 -12.23 -31.17
C ARG A 46 -4.03 -12.10 -29.68
N ARG A 47 -3.73 -13.16 -28.90
CA ARG A 47 -3.90 -13.11 -27.44
C ARG A 47 -2.94 -12.12 -26.82
N CYS A 48 -3.47 -11.09 -26.17
CA CYS A 48 -2.74 -10.20 -25.29
C CYS A 48 -3.19 -10.44 -23.84
N VAL A 49 -2.28 -10.28 -22.89
CA VAL A 49 -2.57 -10.29 -21.46
C VAL A 49 -1.96 -9.02 -20.85
N PRO A 50 -2.58 -8.44 -19.81
CA PRO A 50 -1.99 -7.31 -19.11
C PRO A 50 -0.64 -7.68 -18.48
N ASP A 51 0.18 -6.66 -18.23
CA ASP A 51 1.45 -6.84 -17.54
C ASP A 51 1.26 -7.41 -16.12
N PHE A 52 2.28 -8.15 -15.67
CA PHE A 52 2.36 -8.62 -14.30
C PHE A 52 2.65 -7.46 -13.35
N VAL A 53 1.79 -7.24 -12.35
CA VAL A 53 1.90 -6.13 -11.41
C VAL A 53 1.65 -6.56 -9.97
N ASN A 54 2.20 -5.82 -9.01
CA ASN A 54 1.77 -5.90 -7.63
C ASN A 54 0.40 -5.21 -7.49
N ALA A 55 -0.67 -5.99 -7.49
CA ALA A 55 -2.04 -5.48 -7.38
C ALA A 55 -2.35 -4.81 -6.02
N ALA A 56 -1.55 -5.07 -4.99
CA ALA A 56 -1.74 -4.50 -3.67
C ALA A 56 -1.09 -3.12 -3.50
N PHE A 57 -0.12 -2.75 -4.34
CA PHE A 57 0.67 -1.53 -4.16
C PHE A 57 -0.21 -0.26 -4.14
N GLY A 58 -0.08 0.53 -3.07
CA GLY A 58 -0.84 1.75 -2.84
C GLY A 58 -2.34 1.55 -2.57
N VAL A 59 -2.83 0.31 -2.52
CA VAL A 59 -4.23 0.02 -2.23
C VAL A 59 -4.43 -0.01 -0.72
N PRO A 60 -5.43 0.71 -0.16
CA PRO A 60 -5.69 0.71 1.27
C PRO A 60 -6.16 -0.67 1.74
N ILE A 61 -5.57 -1.14 2.84
CA ILE A 61 -5.98 -2.36 3.54
C ILE A 61 -6.82 -1.98 4.75
N VAL A 62 -7.94 -2.68 4.93
CA VAL A 62 -8.76 -2.60 6.15
C VAL A 62 -8.27 -3.66 7.12
N ALA A 63 -7.69 -3.23 8.23
CA ALA A 63 -7.29 -4.11 9.33
C ALA A 63 -8.36 -4.12 10.42
N SER A 64 -8.69 -5.29 10.97
CA SER A 64 -9.65 -5.38 12.09
C SER A 64 -9.09 -4.82 13.40
N SER A 65 -7.76 -4.76 13.53
CA SER A 65 -7.05 -4.22 14.69
C SER A 65 -5.86 -3.40 14.22
N THR A 66 -5.52 -2.33 14.93
CA THR A 66 -4.29 -1.56 14.73
C THR A 66 -3.91 -0.95 16.09
N CYS A 67 -2.67 -1.10 16.50
CA CYS A 67 -2.21 -0.62 17.80
C CYS A 67 -2.25 0.92 17.88
N GLY A 68 -2.35 1.46 19.09
CA GLY A 68 -2.20 2.90 19.32
C GLY A 68 -3.44 3.76 19.05
N LEU A 69 -4.53 3.19 18.52
CA LEU A 69 -5.74 3.94 18.16
C LEU A 69 -6.52 4.48 19.37
N ARG A 70 -6.47 3.77 20.51
CA ARG A 70 -7.17 4.12 21.76
C ARG A 70 -6.26 4.77 22.81
N GLY A 71 -5.00 5.00 22.45
CA GLY A 71 -3.95 5.48 23.35
C GLY A 71 -2.67 4.65 23.22
N PRO A 72 -1.59 5.05 23.90
CA PRO A 72 -0.31 4.36 23.83
C PRO A 72 -0.42 2.93 24.40
N VAL A 73 0.01 1.94 23.61
CA VAL A 73 0.05 0.52 24.01
C VAL A 73 1.45 -0.04 23.80
N GLU A 74 1.85 -1.00 24.62
CA GLU A 74 3.15 -1.68 24.48
C GLU A 74 3.01 -2.93 23.62
N VAL A 75 3.85 -3.05 22.59
CA VAL A 75 3.84 -4.17 21.63
C VAL A 75 5.21 -4.81 21.60
N CYS A 76 5.30 -6.10 21.89
CA CYS A 76 6.55 -6.86 21.94
C CYS A 76 6.71 -7.77 20.72
N ASP A 77 7.95 -7.93 20.25
CA ASP A 77 8.28 -8.77 19.08
C ASP A 77 8.11 -10.27 19.35
N SER A 78 8.41 -10.68 20.58
CA SER A 78 8.21 -12.04 21.06
C SER A 78 7.65 -11.98 22.48
N PRO A 79 6.44 -12.55 22.71
CA PRO A 79 5.89 -12.66 24.06
C PRO A 79 6.69 -13.62 24.95
N GLU A 80 7.39 -14.59 24.36
CA GLU A 80 8.04 -15.69 25.10
C GLU A 80 9.56 -15.48 25.31
N LEU A 81 10.23 -14.72 24.44
CA LEU A 81 11.70 -14.57 24.44
C LEU A 81 12.21 -13.25 25.03
N LEU A 82 11.38 -12.50 25.78
CA LEU A 82 11.75 -11.17 26.31
C LEU A 82 12.34 -10.27 25.19
N GLY A 83 11.68 -10.28 24.03
CA GLY A 83 12.08 -9.42 22.90
C GLY A 83 11.91 -7.94 23.23
N PRO A 84 12.54 -7.03 22.46
CA PRO A 84 12.33 -5.61 22.64
C PRO A 84 10.84 -5.28 22.48
N CYS A 85 10.31 -4.53 23.44
CA CYS A 85 8.96 -4.00 23.39
C CYS A 85 9.03 -2.55 22.93
N HIS A 86 8.06 -2.18 22.08
CA HIS A 86 7.95 -0.86 21.50
C HIS A 86 6.62 -0.23 21.93
N GLN A 87 6.66 1.05 22.29
CA GLN A 87 5.45 1.81 22.52
C GLN A 87 4.81 2.16 21.17
N CYS A 88 3.61 1.66 20.93
CA CYS A 88 2.78 2.01 19.80
C CYS A 88 1.79 3.10 20.19
N ASP A 89 1.80 4.21 19.46
CA ASP A 89 0.90 5.34 19.66
C ASP A 89 0.59 5.96 18.29
N ASP A 90 -0.68 5.88 17.87
CA ASP A 90 -1.09 6.36 16.55
C ASP A 90 -1.01 7.90 16.44
N SER A 91 -1.08 8.60 17.57
CA SER A 91 -0.95 10.06 17.63
C SER A 91 0.48 10.55 17.35
N VAL A 92 1.49 9.68 17.49
CA VAL A 92 2.90 10.00 17.32
C VAL A 92 3.42 9.37 16.01
N PRO A 93 3.76 10.18 14.97
CA PRO A 93 4.13 9.65 13.65
C PRO A 93 5.32 8.68 13.61
N ARG A 94 6.23 8.74 14.59
CA ARG A 94 7.38 7.82 14.71
C ARG A 94 7.08 6.52 15.47
N LYS A 95 5.92 6.44 16.13
CA LYS A 95 5.50 5.31 16.96
C LYS A 95 4.19 4.67 16.47
N ARG A 96 3.66 5.13 15.34
CA ARG A 96 2.47 4.53 14.71
C ARG A 96 2.87 3.39 13.78
N PHE A 97 2.02 2.37 13.71
CA PHE A 97 2.17 1.21 12.82
C PHE A 97 0.91 1.05 11.96
N PRO A 98 0.61 1.99 11.04
CA PRO A 98 -0.66 2.07 10.34
C PRO A 98 -0.80 0.98 9.26
N ALA A 99 -2.03 0.59 8.93
CA ALA A 99 -2.31 -0.39 7.88
C ALA A 99 -1.81 0.03 6.49
N SER A 100 -1.58 1.34 6.25
CA SER A 100 -0.99 1.84 5.02
C SER A 100 0.45 1.37 4.80
N ALA A 101 1.16 0.96 5.86
CA ALA A 101 2.51 0.40 5.78
C ALA A 101 2.56 -1.05 5.25
N LEU A 102 1.41 -1.64 4.91
CA LEU A 102 1.35 -2.97 4.30
C LEU A 102 1.52 -2.92 2.77
N THR A 103 1.21 -1.77 2.17
CA THR A 103 1.13 -1.60 0.71
C THR A 103 1.91 -0.40 0.19
N ASP A 104 2.74 0.22 1.03
CA ASP A 104 3.63 1.31 0.67
C ASP A 104 4.90 0.81 -0.04
N VAL A 105 5.82 1.73 -0.29
CA VAL A 105 7.09 1.41 -0.94
C VAL A 105 7.98 0.67 0.06
N ASN A 106 8.23 -0.61 -0.20
CA ASN A 106 9.13 -1.41 0.63
C ASN A 106 10.60 -1.01 0.40
N ASN A 107 11.23 -0.42 1.42
CA ASN A 107 12.66 -0.07 1.43
C ASN A 107 13.37 -0.89 2.50
N SER A 108 14.31 -1.76 2.12
CA SER A 108 15.05 -2.61 3.04
C SER A 108 15.87 -1.86 4.10
N ASN A 109 16.26 -0.61 3.83
CA ASN A 109 17.00 0.23 4.77
C ASN A 109 16.09 0.98 5.76
N ASN A 110 14.80 1.13 5.44
CA ASN A 110 13.82 1.84 6.26
C ASN A 110 12.47 1.15 6.14
N VAL A 111 12.35 0.01 6.81
CA VAL A 111 11.17 -0.84 6.77
C VAL A 111 10.06 -0.20 7.60
N THR A 112 8.96 0.12 6.95
CA THR A 112 7.68 0.43 7.58
C THR A 112 6.92 -0.88 7.80
N CYS A 113 6.12 -0.95 8.86
CA CYS A 113 5.25 -2.10 9.05
C CYS A 113 3.99 -1.74 9.84
N TRP A 114 2.97 -2.60 9.72
CA TRP A 114 1.73 -2.53 10.49
C TRP A 114 1.79 -3.47 11.70
N ARG A 115 1.12 -3.11 12.79
CA ARG A 115 0.95 -3.96 13.98
C ARG A 115 -0.48 -3.90 14.52
N SER A 116 -0.97 -5.06 14.93
CA SER A 116 -2.22 -5.17 15.68
C SER A 116 -2.04 -4.71 17.13
N GLU A 117 -3.16 -4.43 17.79
CA GLU A 117 -3.20 -4.29 19.24
C GLU A 117 -2.73 -5.61 19.90
N PRO A 118 -2.00 -5.56 21.03
CA PRO A 118 -1.63 -6.76 21.77
C PRO A 118 -2.90 -7.45 22.26
N PHE A 119 -2.97 -8.77 22.07
CA PHE A 119 -4.07 -9.54 22.61
C PHE A 119 -3.96 -9.57 24.14
N PRO A 120 -5.04 -9.27 24.87
CA PRO A 120 -5.05 -9.56 26.29
C PRO A 120 -4.81 -11.06 26.47
N THR A 121 -3.97 -11.44 27.43
CA THR A 121 -3.85 -12.85 27.82
C THR A 121 -5.26 -13.36 28.10
N PRO A 122 -5.74 -14.44 27.45
CA PRO A 122 -7.11 -14.89 27.61
C PRO A 122 -7.38 -15.14 29.10
N LEU A 123 -8.27 -14.32 29.69
CA LEU A 123 -8.60 -14.38 31.11
C LEU A 123 -9.61 -15.50 31.41
N GLY A 124 -10.04 -16.24 30.38
CA GLY A 124 -10.95 -17.36 30.50
C GLY A 124 -10.78 -18.43 29.41
N ILE A 125 -11.06 -19.68 29.78
CA ILE A 125 -11.03 -20.87 28.91
C ILE A 125 -12.07 -20.81 27.77
N ASN A 126 -13.07 -19.92 27.89
CA ASN A 126 -14.20 -19.78 26.98
C ASN A 126 -14.14 -18.52 26.08
N GLU A 127 -13.06 -17.74 26.17
CA GLU A 127 -12.91 -16.57 25.30
C GLU A 127 -12.47 -17.05 23.91
N PRO A 128 -13.20 -16.71 22.83
CA PRO A 128 -12.81 -17.12 21.48
C PRO A 128 -11.41 -16.57 21.17
N PRO A 129 -10.59 -17.31 20.41
CA PRO A 129 -9.28 -16.81 20.02
C PRO A 129 -9.47 -15.53 19.20
N ASP A 130 -8.89 -14.43 19.69
CA ASP A 130 -8.95 -13.16 18.98
C ASP A 130 -8.29 -13.32 17.61
N ASN A 131 -9.07 -13.06 16.55
CA ASN A 131 -8.59 -13.10 15.18
C ASN A 131 -8.36 -11.70 14.65
N VAL A 132 -7.23 -11.51 13.96
CA VAL A 132 -6.97 -10.27 13.24
C VAL A 132 -7.06 -10.54 11.75
N SER A 133 -7.84 -9.73 11.05
CA SER A 133 -8.06 -9.84 9.62
C SER A 133 -7.50 -8.61 8.90
N LEU A 134 -6.88 -8.86 7.75
CA LEU A 134 -6.42 -7.86 6.80
C LEU A 134 -7.20 -8.06 5.51
N THR A 135 -7.98 -7.07 5.11
CA THR A 135 -8.84 -7.14 3.93
C THR A 135 -8.38 -6.15 2.86
N LEU A 136 -7.98 -6.68 1.70
CA LEU A 136 -7.55 -5.93 0.54
C LEU A 136 -8.60 -6.02 -0.57
N SER A 137 -9.17 -4.87 -0.94
CA SER A 137 -10.19 -4.78 -1.99
C SER A 137 -9.58 -4.24 -3.29
N LEU A 138 -9.33 -5.13 -4.25
CA LEU A 138 -8.64 -4.79 -5.51
C LEU A 138 -9.50 -4.01 -6.53
N GLY A 139 -10.83 -3.93 -6.33
CA GLY A 139 -11.75 -3.20 -7.21
C GLY A 139 -11.99 -3.83 -8.60
N LYS A 140 -11.18 -4.82 -9.02
CA LYS A 140 -11.36 -5.62 -10.23
C LYS A 140 -10.88 -7.05 -10.03
N LYS A 141 -11.21 -7.94 -10.97
CA LYS A 141 -10.75 -9.34 -10.95
C LYS A 141 -9.30 -9.43 -11.41
N TYR A 142 -8.52 -10.23 -10.69
CA TYR A 142 -7.11 -10.52 -10.99
C TYR A 142 -6.89 -12.03 -11.02
N GLU A 143 -6.02 -12.48 -11.92
CA GLU A 143 -5.43 -13.81 -11.86
C GLU A 143 -4.19 -13.74 -10.96
N LEU A 144 -4.32 -14.24 -9.72
CA LEU A 144 -3.25 -14.17 -8.73
C LEU A 144 -2.20 -15.26 -8.98
N THR A 145 -0.94 -14.86 -9.17
CA THR A 145 0.19 -15.79 -9.20
C THR A 145 0.68 -16.15 -7.79
N TYR A 146 0.82 -15.16 -6.91
CA TYR A 146 1.22 -15.36 -5.53
C TYR A 146 0.66 -14.27 -4.61
N VAL A 147 0.66 -14.56 -3.31
CA VAL A 147 0.47 -13.60 -2.22
C VAL A 147 1.67 -13.74 -1.30
N SER A 148 2.41 -12.66 -1.07
CA SER A 148 3.56 -12.65 -0.17
C SER A 148 3.31 -11.70 1.00
N LEU A 149 3.72 -12.12 2.19
CA LEU A 149 3.67 -11.32 3.40
C LEU A 149 5.08 -11.24 3.98
N THR A 150 5.51 -10.05 4.33
CA THR A 150 6.77 -9.80 5.05
C THR A 150 6.41 -9.30 6.44
N PHE A 151 6.87 -9.99 7.46
CA PHE A 151 6.64 -9.61 8.85
C PHE A 151 7.63 -8.54 9.28
N CYS A 152 7.26 -7.73 10.28
CA CYS A 152 8.16 -6.73 10.85
C CYS A 152 9.50 -7.37 11.25
N PRO A 153 10.63 -6.65 11.14
CA PRO A 153 11.92 -7.12 11.65
C PRO A 153 11.81 -7.51 13.12
N GLY A 154 12.34 -8.67 13.50
CA GLY A 154 12.28 -9.19 14.88
C GLY A 154 10.96 -9.84 15.28
N ALA A 155 9.85 -9.52 14.62
CA ALA A 155 8.54 -10.07 14.95
C ALA A 155 8.44 -11.56 14.59
N VAL A 156 7.86 -12.34 15.51
CA VAL A 156 7.61 -13.77 15.30
C VAL A 156 6.43 -13.95 14.34
N LYS A 157 6.55 -14.91 13.42
CA LYS A 157 5.45 -15.27 12.51
C LYS A 157 4.30 -15.90 13.32
N PRO A 158 3.04 -15.66 12.95
CA PRO A 158 1.91 -16.32 13.61
C PRO A 158 2.03 -17.83 13.45
N ASP A 159 1.70 -18.58 14.51
CA ASP A 159 1.67 -20.04 14.46
C ASP A 159 0.64 -20.53 13.43
N SER A 160 -0.51 -19.84 13.35
CA SER A 160 -1.62 -20.19 12.48
C SER A 160 -2.13 -18.97 11.71
N MET A 161 -2.21 -19.07 10.39
CA MET A 161 -2.76 -18.04 9.49
C MET A 161 -3.52 -18.68 8.32
N ALA A 162 -4.54 -17.99 7.84
CA ALA A 162 -5.35 -18.40 6.70
C ALA A 162 -5.51 -17.24 5.71
N ILE A 163 -5.38 -17.53 4.42
CA ILE A 163 -5.59 -16.59 3.33
C ILE A 163 -6.88 -17.00 2.63
N TYR A 164 -7.79 -16.05 2.50
CA TYR A 164 -9.04 -16.20 1.76
C TYR A 164 -9.05 -15.26 0.57
N LYS A 165 -9.79 -15.62 -0.48
CA LYS A 165 -10.03 -14.77 -1.65
C LYS A 165 -11.51 -14.69 -1.98
N SER A 166 -11.92 -13.58 -2.57
CA SER A 166 -13.28 -13.38 -3.08
C SER A 166 -13.23 -13.10 -4.57
N ALA A 167 -14.12 -13.73 -5.34
CA ALA A 167 -14.30 -13.51 -6.77
C ALA A 167 -15.53 -12.65 -7.11
N ASP A 168 -16.27 -12.21 -6.08
CA ASP A 168 -17.55 -11.51 -6.16
C ASP A 168 -17.58 -10.22 -5.32
N PHE A 169 -16.40 -9.58 -5.18
CA PHE A 169 -16.21 -8.28 -4.53
C PHE A 169 -16.58 -8.27 -3.03
N GLY A 170 -16.21 -9.34 -2.31
CA GLY A 170 -16.33 -9.45 -0.86
C GLY A 170 -17.65 -10.06 -0.38
N LYS A 171 -18.52 -10.55 -1.28
CA LYS A 171 -19.80 -11.20 -0.89
C LYS A 171 -19.57 -12.61 -0.38
N THR A 172 -18.72 -13.38 -1.04
CA THR A 172 -18.33 -14.73 -0.61
C THR A 172 -16.82 -14.86 -0.57
N TRP A 173 -16.36 -15.71 0.34
CA TRP A 173 -14.94 -15.94 0.59
C TRP A 173 -14.63 -17.42 0.43
N GLN A 174 -13.62 -17.70 -0.37
CA GLN A 174 -13.12 -19.05 -0.62
C GLN A 174 -11.73 -19.17 0.01
N PRO A 175 -11.43 -20.30 0.69
CA PRO A 175 -10.10 -20.53 1.22
C PRO A 175 -9.08 -20.59 0.08
N PHE A 176 -7.96 -19.90 0.25
CA PHE A 176 -6.85 -19.89 -0.69
C PHE A 176 -5.67 -20.71 -0.16
N GLN A 177 -5.23 -20.43 1.07
CA GLN A 177 -4.12 -21.15 1.69
C GLN A 177 -4.25 -21.15 3.22
N PHE A 178 -3.83 -22.24 3.86
CA PHE A 178 -3.72 -22.34 5.31
C PHE A 178 -2.27 -22.63 5.71
N TYR A 179 -1.83 -22.06 6.82
CA TYR A 179 -0.56 -22.34 7.46
C TYR A 179 -0.82 -22.54 8.95
N SER A 180 -0.38 -23.65 9.52
CA SER A 180 -0.48 -23.93 10.95
C SER A 180 0.49 -25.04 11.35
N SER A 181 1.04 -24.99 12.55
CA SER A 181 1.73 -26.17 13.13
C SER A 181 0.77 -27.32 13.44
N GLN A 182 -0.53 -27.01 13.59
CA GLN A 182 -1.59 -27.93 13.97
C GLN A 182 -2.80 -27.82 13.02
N CYS A 183 -2.57 -27.94 11.69
CA CYS A 183 -3.61 -27.84 10.64
C CYS A 183 -4.87 -28.66 10.95
N ARG A 184 -4.71 -29.89 11.46
CA ARG A 184 -5.84 -30.75 11.80
C ARG A 184 -6.69 -30.23 12.96
N ARG A 185 -6.06 -29.64 13.98
CA ARG A 185 -6.76 -29.12 15.16
C ARG A 185 -7.38 -27.74 14.90
N VAL A 186 -6.65 -26.86 14.19
CA VAL A 186 -7.05 -25.47 13.97
C VAL A 186 -8.04 -25.35 12.82
N TYR A 187 -7.78 -26.02 11.69
CA TYR A 187 -8.57 -25.86 10.46
C TYR A 187 -9.32 -27.13 10.05
N GLY A 188 -9.22 -28.23 10.81
CA GLY A 188 -9.83 -29.51 10.44
C GLY A 188 -9.24 -30.12 9.16
N ARG A 189 -8.02 -29.73 8.78
CA ARG A 189 -7.37 -30.14 7.53
C ARG A 189 -6.22 -31.12 7.77
N PRO A 190 -5.90 -32.00 6.82
CA PRO A 190 -4.69 -32.82 6.90
C PRO A 190 -3.45 -31.93 7.03
N ASN A 191 -2.43 -32.46 7.73
CA ASN A 191 -1.13 -31.81 7.91
C ASN A 191 -0.27 -31.93 6.65
#